data_AF-A0A2E2L3U7-F1
#
_entry.id   AF-A0A2E2L3U7-F1
#
_cell.length_a   1.000
_cell.length_b   1.000
_cell.length_c   1.000
_cell.angle_alpha   90.00
_cell.angle_beta   90.00
_cell.angle_gamma   90.00
#
_symmetry.space_group_name_H-M   'P 1'
#
loop_
_entity.id
_entity.type
_entity.pdbx_description
1 polymer ?
#
loop_
_entity_poly.entity_id
_entity_poly.type
_entity_poly.pdbx_seq_one_letter_code
_entity_poly.pdbx_strand_id
1 'polypeptide(L)'
;MFGRRKAEDISIDYRDARIRLLSEELDRTRDAALERSRLLNTKASFVVVAAGVIASVSSVGIGDREAGLAWVVPFSLTFLTVLTATVTLWPRKLKVAGGREMVTAWRESELTEYDLVDHLLEVKVQEVESRDAQYRLGSIWTKVAFVFLLMSLISVVVVGGAEAWPTKPRSTDGRGR
;
A
#
# COMPACT_ATOMS: atom_id res chain seq x y z
N MET A 1 -15.13 62.56 5.04
CA MET A 1 -15.06 61.24 5.71
C MET A 1 -15.13 60.11 4.66
N PHE A 2 -14.02 59.71 4.03
CA PHE A 2 -14.06 58.66 2.96
C PHE A 2 -12.82 57.73 2.90
N GLY A 3 -11.99 57.70 3.96
CA GLY A 3 -10.71 56.97 3.92
C GLY A 3 -10.70 55.54 4.48
N ARG A 4 -11.77 55.07 5.15
CA ARG A 4 -11.71 53.82 5.95
C ARG A 4 -12.10 52.54 5.22
N ARG A 5 -12.90 52.61 4.14
CA ARG A 5 -13.42 51.40 3.46
C ARG A 5 -12.40 50.67 2.59
N LYS A 6 -11.43 51.37 2.00
CA LYS A 6 -10.45 50.74 1.08
C LYS A 6 -9.46 49.79 1.76
N ALA A 7 -9.11 50.02 3.02
CA ALA A 7 -8.16 49.15 3.73
C ALA A 7 -8.78 47.80 4.13
N GLU A 8 -10.08 47.78 4.39
CA GLU A 8 -10.83 46.60 4.81
C GLU A 8 -11.05 45.65 3.63
N ASP A 9 -11.51 46.15 2.47
CA ASP A 9 -11.67 45.36 1.23
C ASP A 9 -10.36 44.71 0.77
N ILE A 10 -9.24 45.44 0.81
CA ILE A 10 -7.94 44.89 0.39
C ILE A 10 -7.49 43.76 1.33
N SER A 11 -7.76 43.87 2.64
CA SER A 11 -7.36 42.86 3.61
C SER A 11 -8.18 41.56 3.50
N ILE A 12 -9.46 41.67 3.15
CA ILE A 12 -10.37 40.54 2.95
C ILE A 12 -9.98 39.78 1.67
N ASP A 13 -9.72 40.50 0.57
CA ASP A 13 -9.36 39.90 -0.72
C ASP A 13 -8.02 39.12 -0.65
N TYR A 14 -7.05 39.64 0.11
CA TYR A 14 -5.78 38.93 0.36
C TYR A 14 -5.95 37.66 1.21
N ARG A 15 -6.90 37.63 2.15
CA ARG A 15 -7.15 36.48 3.00
C ARG A 15 -7.88 35.38 2.23
N ASP A 16 -8.87 35.76 1.43
CA ASP A 16 -9.62 34.82 0.58
C ASP A 16 -8.73 34.22 -0.50
N ALA A 17 -7.84 35.02 -1.11
CA ALA A 17 -6.84 34.52 -2.04
C ALA A 17 -5.89 33.49 -1.39
N ARG A 18 -5.47 33.72 -0.14
CA ARG A 18 -4.63 32.77 0.61
C ARG A 18 -5.38 31.47 0.93
N ILE A 19 -6.63 31.56 1.36
CA ILE A 19 -7.49 30.40 1.65
C ILE A 19 -7.69 29.55 0.40
N ARG A 20 -7.98 30.18 -0.74
CA ARG A 20 -8.13 29.48 -2.03
C ARG A 20 -6.85 28.75 -2.42
N LEU A 21 -5.71 29.43 -2.33
CA LEU A 21 -4.41 28.83 -2.61
C LEU A 21 -4.10 27.66 -1.66
N LEU A 22 -4.43 27.79 -0.37
CA LEU A 22 -4.25 26.73 0.61
C LEU A 22 -5.16 25.52 0.32
N SER A 23 -6.42 25.76 -0.05
CA SER A 23 -7.35 24.69 -0.44
C SER A 23 -6.89 23.97 -1.71
N GLU A 24 -6.44 24.70 -2.72
CA GLU A 24 -5.91 24.11 -3.95
C GLU A 24 -4.68 23.24 -3.69
N GLU A 25 -3.75 23.71 -2.85
CA GLU A 25 -2.57 22.93 -2.48
C GLU A 25 -2.93 21.70 -1.64
N LEU A 26 -3.95 21.81 -0.78
CA LEU A 26 -4.46 20.66 -0.04
C LEU A 26 -5.14 19.62 -0.95
N ASP A 27 -5.88 20.08 -1.97
CA ASP A 27 -6.50 19.19 -2.94
C ASP A 27 -5.43 18.49 -3.80
N ARG A 28 -4.37 19.19 -4.20
CA ARG A 28 -3.20 18.59 -4.89
C ARG A 28 -2.49 17.54 -4.03
N THR A 29 -2.27 17.83 -2.75
CA THR A 29 -1.61 16.87 -1.84
C THR A 29 -2.48 15.64 -1.59
N ARG A 30 -3.80 15.81 -1.50
CA ARG A 30 -4.77 14.71 -1.43
C ARG A 30 -4.73 13.83 -2.69
N ASP A 31 -4.72 14.44 -3.87
CA ASP A 31 -4.64 13.71 -5.15
C ASP A 31 -3.31 12.96 -5.28
N ALA A 32 -2.20 13.57 -4.87
CA ALA A 32 -0.91 12.88 -4.80
C ALA A 32 -0.95 11.69 -3.82
N ALA A 33 -1.61 11.82 -2.67
CA ALA A 33 -1.77 10.73 -1.71
C ALA A 33 -2.66 9.59 -2.24
N LEU A 34 -3.71 9.92 -3.01
CA LEU A 34 -4.55 8.95 -3.72
C LEU A 34 -3.73 8.15 -4.74
N GLU A 35 -2.94 8.83 -5.57
CA GLU A 35 -2.12 8.17 -6.59
C GLU A 35 -1.06 7.27 -5.95
N ARG A 36 -0.38 7.74 -4.89
CA ARG A 36 0.55 6.90 -4.12
C ARG A 36 -0.11 5.64 -3.55
N SER A 37 -1.33 5.78 -3.03
CA SER A 37 -2.11 4.65 -2.49
C SER A 37 -2.49 3.66 -3.60
N ARG A 38 -2.89 4.16 -4.78
CA ARG A 38 -3.19 3.34 -5.96
C ARG A 38 -1.97 2.55 -6.42
N LEU A 39 -0.81 3.20 -6.54
CA LEU A 39 0.44 2.55 -6.91
C LEU A 39 0.84 1.46 -5.91
N LEU A 40 0.66 1.73 -4.61
CA LEU A 40 0.92 0.76 -3.56
C LEU A 40 0.00 -0.46 -3.67
N ASN A 41 -1.28 -0.25 -3.94
CA ASN A 41 -2.26 -1.32 -4.14
C ASN A 41 -1.91 -2.19 -5.37
N THR A 42 -1.51 -1.56 -6.49
CA THR A 42 -1.05 -2.27 -7.70
C THR A 42 0.18 -3.12 -7.40
N LYS A 43 1.16 -2.60 -6.65
CA LYS A 43 2.36 -3.33 -6.24
C LYS A 43 2.03 -4.53 -5.35
N ALA A 44 1.18 -4.33 -4.36
CA ALA A 44 0.75 -5.41 -3.47
C ALA A 44 -0.05 -6.49 -4.22
N SER A 45 -0.92 -6.11 -5.15
CA SER A 45 -1.66 -7.03 -6.02
C SER A 45 -0.72 -7.87 -6.89
N PHE A 46 0.29 -7.24 -7.49
CA PHE A 46 1.33 -7.96 -8.26
C PHE A 46 2.07 -8.98 -7.39
N VAL A 47 2.45 -8.61 -6.16
CA VAL A 47 3.13 -9.51 -5.22
C VAL A 47 2.27 -10.74 -4.91
N VAL A 48 0.97 -10.57 -4.68
CA VAL A 48 0.05 -11.69 -4.42
C VAL A 48 -0.04 -12.63 -5.62
N VAL A 49 -0.16 -12.08 -6.85
CA VAL A 49 -0.21 -12.89 -8.07
C VAL A 49 1.09 -13.66 -8.28
N ALA A 50 2.25 -12.99 -8.15
CA ALA A 50 3.55 -13.63 -8.27
C ALA A 50 3.75 -14.72 -7.20
N ALA A 51 3.33 -14.46 -5.97
CA ALA A 51 3.37 -15.46 -4.90
C ALA A 51 2.50 -16.67 -5.23
N GLY A 52 1.31 -16.48 -5.81
CA GLY A 52 0.44 -17.57 -6.27
C GLY A 52 1.10 -18.46 -7.33
N VAL A 53 1.82 -17.86 -8.28
CA VAL A 53 2.59 -18.60 -9.30
C VAL A 53 3.69 -19.44 -8.63
N ILE A 54 4.49 -18.83 -7.75
CA ILE A 54 5.58 -19.53 -7.05
C ILE A 54 5.04 -20.64 -6.13
N ALA A 55 3.93 -20.40 -5.43
CA ALA A 55 3.28 -21.40 -4.59
C ALA A 55 2.77 -22.59 -5.41
N SER A 56 2.25 -22.34 -6.61
CA SER A 56 1.82 -23.41 -7.53
C SER A 56 2.98 -24.32 -7.91
N VAL A 57 4.13 -23.73 -8.31
CA VAL A 57 5.34 -24.51 -8.64
C VAL A 57 5.84 -25.27 -7.42
N SER A 58 5.91 -24.61 -6.26
CA SER A 58 6.44 -25.21 -5.04
C SER A 58 5.57 -26.34 -4.50
N SER A 59 4.25 -26.27 -4.71
CA SER A 59 3.31 -27.30 -4.27
C SER A 59 3.54 -28.65 -4.96
N VAL A 60 4.03 -28.64 -6.21
CA VAL A 60 4.35 -29.86 -6.95
C VAL A 60 5.54 -30.58 -6.30
N GLY A 61 6.61 -29.84 -5.99
CA GLY A 61 7.82 -30.40 -5.37
C GLY A 61 7.63 -30.90 -3.93
N ILE A 62 6.63 -30.39 -3.20
CA ILE A 62 6.28 -30.92 -1.85
C ILE A 62 5.80 -32.38 -1.93
N GLY A 63 5.18 -32.79 -3.04
CA GLY A 63 4.68 -34.15 -3.24
C GLY A 63 5.78 -35.19 -3.41
N ASP A 64 7.02 -34.77 -3.69
CA ASP A 64 8.13 -35.69 -3.91
C ASP A 64 8.71 -36.21 -2.60
N ARG A 65 8.88 -37.54 -2.51
CA ARG A 65 9.30 -38.22 -1.27
C ARG A 65 10.74 -37.95 -0.86
N GLU A 66 11.62 -37.63 -1.81
CA GLU A 66 13.05 -37.45 -1.55
C GLU A 66 13.41 -35.98 -1.26
N ALA A 67 12.68 -35.04 -1.86
CA ALA A 67 12.99 -33.61 -1.80
C ALA A 67 11.88 -32.75 -1.20
N GLY A 68 10.74 -33.32 -0.80
CA GLY A 68 9.58 -32.58 -0.31
C GLY A 68 9.88 -31.63 0.86
N LEU A 69 10.81 -32.00 1.76
CA LEU A 69 11.28 -31.14 2.86
C LEU A 69 11.98 -29.86 2.36
N ALA A 70 12.73 -29.93 1.26
CA ALA A 70 13.41 -28.77 0.69
C ALA A 70 12.42 -27.76 0.07
N TRP A 71 11.31 -28.26 -0.49
CA TRP A 71 10.24 -27.44 -1.06
C TRP A 71 9.32 -26.77 -0.03
N VAL A 72 9.33 -27.20 1.24
CA VAL A 72 8.62 -26.53 2.34
C VAL A 72 9.15 -25.10 2.55
N VAL A 73 10.44 -24.88 2.37
CA VAL A 73 11.07 -23.56 2.58
C VAL A 73 10.50 -22.51 1.62
N PRO A 74 10.58 -22.65 0.28
CA PRO A 74 9.98 -21.67 -0.63
C PRO A 74 8.47 -21.56 -0.45
N PHE A 75 7.78 -22.65 -0.14
CA PHE A 75 6.33 -22.62 0.11
C PHE A 75 5.95 -21.80 1.35
N SER A 76 6.70 -21.94 2.44
CA SER A 76 6.49 -21.14 3.66
C SER A 76 6.76 -19.65 3.44
N LEU A 77 7.79 -19.32 2.66
CA LEU A 77 8.14 -17.94 2.27
C LEU A 77 7.04 -17.31 1.40
N THR A 78 6.48 -18.06 0.44
CA THR A 78 5.34 -17.59 -0.36
C THR A 78 4.10 -17.39 0.50
N PHE A 79 3.83 -18.27 1.46
CA PHE A 79 2.72 -18.10 2.39
C PHE A 79 2.87 -16.83 3.23
N LEU A 80 4.06 -16.58 3.81
CA LEU A 80 4.36 -15.35 4.54
C LEU A 80 4.25 -14.09 3.65
N THR A 81 4.63 -14.20 2.38
CA THR A 81 4.46 -13.14 1.37
C THR A 81 2.98 -12.79 1.19
N VAL A 82 2.11 -13.79 1.05
CA VAL A 82 0.67 -13.57 0.91
C VAL A 82 0.11 -12.91 2.18
N LEU A 83 0.45 -13.43 3.36
CA LEU A 83 -0.02 -12.84 4.63
C LEU A 83 0.38 -11.37 4.77
N THR A 84 1.64 -11.03 4.49
CA THR A 84 2.12 -9.65 4.58
C THR A 84 1.47 -8.74 3.53
N ALA A 85 1.25 -9.24 2.30
CA ALA A 85 0.52 -8.50 1.28
C ALA A 85 -0.97 -8.31 1.65
N THR A 86 -1.61 -9.30 2.27
CA THR A 86 -2.99 -9.18 2.78
C THR A 86 -3.09 -8.10 3.86
N VAL A 87 -2.12 -8.01 4.77
CA VAL A 87 -2.07 -6.94 5.79
C VAL A 87 -1.98 -5.55 5.14
N THR A 88 -1.20 -5.42 4.06
CA THR A 88 -1.12 -4.17 3.27
C THR A 88 -2.45 -3.82 2.60
N LEU A 89 -3.11 -4.82 2.03
CA LEU A 89 -4.36 -4.65 1.28
C LEU A 89 -5.60 -4.52 2.17
N TRP A 90 -5.46 -4.76 3.48
CA TRP A 90 -6.58 -4.79 4.39
C TRP A 90 -7.32 -3.44 4.41
N PRO A 91 -8.64 -3.41 4.16
CA PRO A 91 -9.39 -2.16 4.11
C PRO A 91 -9.38 -1.51 5.49
N ARG A 92 -8.66 -0.40 5.63
CA ARG A 92 -8.68 0.43 6.84
C ARG A 92 -9.67 1.56 6.63
N LYS A 93 -10.62 1.68 7.56
CA LYS A 93 -11.56 2.80 7.58
C LYS A 93 -10.77 4.07 7.86
N LEU A 94 -10.77 5.02 6.93
CA LEU A 94 -10.29 6.36 7.25
C LEU A 94 -11.26 6.98 8.25
N LYS A 95 -10.73 7.48 9.37
CA LYS A 95 -11.48 8.30 10.32
C LYS A 95 -11.55 9.73 9.77
N VAL A 96 -12.36 9.94 8.74
CA VAL A 96 -12.71 11.29 8.28
C VAL A 96 -14.20 11.46 8.51
N ALA A 97 -14.59 12.62 9.03
CA ALA A 97 -16.00 13.00 9.07
C ALA A 97 -16.55 12.90 7.65
N GLY A 98 -17.58 12.07 7.44
CA GLY A 98 -18.12 11.87 6.11
C GLY A 98 -18.68 13.18 5.56
N GLY A 99 -18.69 13.39 4.24
CA GLY A 99 -19.25 14.62 3.66
C GLY A 99 -20.68 14.94 4.15
N ARG A 100 -21.45 13.91 4.53
CA ARG A 100 -22.76 14.07 5.17
C ARG A 100 -22.68 14.64 6.59
N GLU A 101 -21.70 14.22 7.38
CA GLU A 101 -21.44 14.72 8.73
C GLU A 101 -20.96 16.18 8.69
N MET A 102 -20.12 16.54 7.72
CA MET A 102 -19.72 17.95 7.48
C MET A 102 -20.91 18.84 7.07
N VAL A 103 -21.79 18.35 6.20
CA VAL A 103 -23.02 19.07 5.81
C VAL A 103 -24.01 19.20 6.97
N THR A 104 -24.09 18.19 7.84
CA THR A 104 -24.98 18.22 9.01
C THR A 104 -24.44 19.18 10.06
N ALA A 105 -23.13 19.13 10.34
CA ALA A 105 -22.45 20.10 11.19
C ALA A 105 -22.61 21.53 10.67
N TRP A 106 -22.49 21.75 9.36
CA TRP A 106 -22.75 23.05 8.73
C TRP A 106 -24.18 23.54 8.93
N ARG A 107 -25.16 22.65 8.76
CA ARG A 107 -26.59 22.99 8.87
C ARG A 107 -27.02 23.28 10.32
N GLU A 108 -26.32 22.71 11.30
CA GLU A 108 -26.60 22.86 12.73
C GLU A 108 -25.71 23.91 13.42
N SER A 109 -24.61 24.33 12.80
CA SER A 109 -23.68 25.31 13.39
C SER A 109 -24.12 26.74 13.12
N GLU A 110 -24.24 27.55 14.17
CA GLU A 110 -24.32 29.02 14.09
C GLU A 110 -22.97 29.69 13.75
N LEU A 111 -22.05 28.94 13.11
CA LEU A 111 -20.69 29.39 12.83
C LEU A 111 -20.67 30.41 11.69
N THR A 112 -19.85 31.44 11.86
CA THR A 112 -19.55 32.42 10.81
C THR A 112 -18.88 31.74 9.61
N GLU A 113 -19.08 32.27 8.40
CA GLU A 113 -18.50 31.74 7.15
C GLU A 113 -16.97 31.50 7.27
N TYR A 114 -16.29 32.34 8.05
CA TYR A 114 -14.86 32.23 8.32
C TYR A 114 -14.48 31.03 9.21
N ASP A 115 -15.24 30.76 10.27
CA ASP A 115 -14.96 29.63 11.16
C ASP A 115 -15.26 28.30 10.46
N LEU A 116 -16.21 28.32 9.52
CA LEU A 116 -16.51 27.17 8.67
C LEU A 116 -15.34 26.83 7.74
N VAL A 117 -14.73 27.84 7.12
CA VAL A 117 -13.57 27.65 6.24
C VAL A 117 -12.39 27.05 7.03
N ASP A 118 -12.12 27.57 8.22
CA ASP A 118 -11.03 27.08 9.07
C ASP A 118 -11.28 25.63 9.51
N HIS A 119 -12.51 25.32 9.90
CA HIS A 119 -12.91 23.94 10.24
C HIS A 119 -12.81 23.00 9.03
N LEU A 120 -13.18 23.46 7.83
CA LEU A 120 -13.07 22.66 6.61
C LEU A 120 -11.59 22.36 6.28
N LEU A 121 -10.71 23.35 6.46
CA LEU A 121 -9.27 23.17 6.29
C LEU A 121 -8.72 22.17 7.30
N GLU A 122 -9.12 22.25 8.56
CA GLU A 122 -8.68 21.32 9.61
C GLU A 122 -9.09 19.88 9.31
N VAL A 123 -10.34 19.65 8.87
CA VAL A 123 -10.82 18.31 8.50
C VAL A 123 -10.04 17.78 7.30
N LYS A 124 -9.75 18.61 6.29
CA LYS A 124 -8.95 18.17 5.14
C LYS A 124 -7.49 17.85 5.55
N VAL A 125 -6.89 18.61 6.48
CA VAL A 125 -5.55 18.31 7.03
C VAL A 125 -5.56 16.94 7.73
N GLN A 126 -6.56 16.69 8.59
CA GLN A 126 -6.71 15.37 9.24
C GLN A 126 -6.90 14.24 8.22
N GLU A 127 -7.62 14.46 7.13
CA GLU A 127 -7.74 13.49 6.04
C GLU A 127 -6.37 13.14 5.45
N VAL A 128 -5.57 14.14 5.10
CA VAL A 128 -4.23 13.96 4.50
C VAL A 128 -3.30 13.25 5.48
N GLU A 129 -3.23 13.67 6.74
CA GLU A 129 -2.39 13.02 7.75
C GLU A 129 -2.78 11.56 7.98
N SER A 130 -4.08 11.27 8.06
CA SER A 130 -4.58 9.90 8.24
C SER A 130 -4.23 8.99 7.06
N ARG A 131 -4.21 9.54 5.84
CA ARG A 131 -3.82 8.83 4.62
C ARG A 131 -2.31 8.60 4.57
N ASP A 132 -1.50 9.59 4.93
CA ASP A 132 -0.05 9.46 4.94
C ASP A 132 0.43 8.45 6.00
N ALA A 133 -0.19 8.42 7.18
CA ALA A 133 0.09 7.43 8.21
C ALA A 133 -0.22 6.00 7.72
N GLN A 134 -1.35 5.81 7.03
CA GLN A 134 -1.72 4.53 6.42
C GLN A 134 -0.76 4.13 5.31
N TYR A 135 -0.38 5.07 4.43
CA TYR A 135 0.58 4.84 3.36
C TYR A 135 1.95 4.43 3.92
N ARG A 136 2.44 5.09 4.97
CA ARG A 136 3.74 4.76 5.58
C ARG A 136 3.77 3.33 6.12
N LEU A 137 2.73 2.91 6.83
CA LEU A 137 2.61 1.53 7.31
C LEU A 137 2.50 0.55 6.15
N GLY A 138 1.62 0.80 5.18
CA GLY A 138 1.46 -0.05 4.00
C GLY A 138 2.75 -0.18 3.17
N SER A 139 3.54 0.89 3.10
CA SER A 139 4.81 0.90 2.37
C SER A 139 5.83 -0.04 3.01
N ILE A 140 5.90 -0.06 4.35
CA ILE A 140 6.79 -0.98 5.08
C ILE A 140 6.37 -2.43 4.83
N TRP A 141 5.08 -2.75 5.00
CA TRP A 141 4.59 -4.13 4.78
C TRP A 141 4.74 -4.59 3.33
N THR A 142 4.51 -3.70 2.36
CA THR A 142 4.77 -4.01 0.94
C THR A 142 6.24 -4.33 0.68
N LYS A 143 7.17 -3.58 1.28
CA LYS A 143 8.61 -3.86 1.16
C LYS A 143 8.95 -5.22 1.75
N VAL A 144 8.44 -5.53 2.93
CA VAL A 144 8.64 -6.83 3.58
C VAL A 144 8.09 -7.98 2.72
N ALA A 145 6.89 -7.81 2.15
CA ALA A 145 6.30 -8.79 1.24
C ALA A 145 7.18 -9.03 0.00
N PHE A 146 7.73 -7.96 -0.61
CA PHE A 146 8.67 -8.07 -1.71
C PHE A 146 9.96 -8.82 -1.35
N VAL A 147 10.50 -8.60 -0.15
CA VAL A 147 11.70 -9.30 0.32
C VAL A 147 11.40 -10.79 0.48
N PHE A 148 10.28 -11.17 1.09
CA PHE A 148 9.89 -12.58 1.19
C PHE A 148 9.64 -13.22 -0.17
N LEU A 149 9.01 -12.51 -1.11
CA LEU A 149 8.80 -12.98 -2.47
C LEU A 149 10.14 -13.28 -3.17
N LEU A 150 11.11 -12.37 -3.08
CA LEU A 150 12.44 -12.56 -3.67
C LEU A 150 13.17 -13.74 -3.06
N MET A 151 13.16 -13.86 -1.73
CA MET A 151 13.78 -15.00 -1.04
C MET A 151 13.11 -16.32 -1.42
N SER A 152 11.79 -16.33 -1.57
CA SER A 152 11.04 -17.49 -2.06
C SER A 152 11.47 -17.86 -3.48
N LEU A 153 11.58 -16.89 -4.37
CA LEU A 153 11.99 -17.12 -5.76
C LEU A 153 13.41 -17.72 -5.83
N ILE A 154 14.35 -17.14 -5.09
CA ILE A 154 15.72 -17.65 -5.00
C ILE A 154 15.71 -19.09 -4.49
N SER A 155 14.93 -19.36 -3.43
CA SER A 155 14.84 -20.71 -2.87
C SER A 155 14.27 -21.72 -3.87
N VAL A 156 13.24 -21.37 -4.65
CA VAL A 156 12.71 -22.24 -5.72
C VAL A 156 13.78 -22.54 -6.77
N VAL A 157 14.51 -21.52 -7.22
CA VAL A 157 15.58 -21.69 -8.23
C VAL A 157 16.69 -22.59 -7.70
N VAL A 158 17.08 -22.43 -6.43
CA VAL A 158 18.12 -23.26 -5.80
C VAL A 158 17.67 -24.70 -5.66
N VAL A 159 16.47 -24.94 -5.14
CA VAL A 159 15.94 -26.30 -4.92
C VAL A 159 15.69 -27.00 -6.26
N GLY A 160 14.94 -26.36 -7.17
CA GLY A 160 14.66 -26.94 -8.49
C GLY A 160 15.92 -27.08 -9.35
N GLY A 161 16.89 -26.18 -9.20
CA GLY A 161 18.19 -26.30 -9.88
C GLY A 161 19.05 -27.44 -9.35
N ALA A 162 19.00 -27.71 -8.04
CA ALA A 162 19.68 -28.85 -7.43
C ALA A 162 19.09 -30.19 -7.88
N GLU A 163 17.77 -30.26 -8.04
CA GLU A 163 17.07 -31.45 -8.58
C GLU A 163 17.33 -31.65 -10.07
N ALA A 164 17.38 -30.56 -10.84
CA ALA A 164 17.64 -30.62 -12.28
C ALA A 164 19.12 -30.89 -12.61
N TRP A 165 20.03 -30.78 -11.64
CA TRP A 165 21.45 -31.02 -11.87
C TRP A 165 21.68 -32.51 -12.14
N PRO A 166 22.24 -32.90 -13.29
CA PRO A 166 22.43 -34.30 -13.62
C PRO A 166 23.47 -34.92 -12.68
N THR A 167 23.02 -35.61 -11.64
CA THR A 167 23.86 -36.51 -10.88
C THR A 167 24.25 -37.67 -11.79
N LYS A 168 25.52 -37.71 -12.18
CA LYS A 168 26.29 -38.75 -12.90
C LYS A 168 25.49 -39.91 -13.54
N PRO A 169 25.70 -40.22 -14.83
CA PRO A 169 25.14 -41.43 -15.42
C PRO A 169 25.53 -42.64 -14.54
N ARG A 170 24.52 -43.41 -14.11
CA ARG A 170 24.72 -44.71 -13.46
C ARG A 170 25.71 -45.47 -14.33
N SER A 171 26.91 -45.74 -13.80
CA SER A 171 27.77 -46.73 -14.41
C SER A 171 26.98 -48.02 -14.46
N THR A 172 26.64 -48.45 -15.68
CA THR A 172 26.25 -49.82 -15.97
C THR A 172 27.46 -50.68 -15.64
N ASP A 173 27.61 -51.01 -14.34
CA ASP A 173 28.57 -52.00 -13.90
C ASP A 173 27.98 -53.37 -14.26
N GLY A 174 28.64 -54.01 -15.22
CA GLY A 174 28.34 -55.37 -15.61
C GLY A 174 28.74 -56.35 -14.52
N ARG A 175 27.75 -57.05 -13.96
CA ARG A 175 27.84 -58.45 -13.53
C ARG A 175 26.49 -59.07 -13.87
N GLY A 176 26.39 -60.02 -14.79
CA GLY A 176 27.13 -61.27 -14.77
C GLY A 176 26.26 -62.33 -14.13
N ARG A 177 25.30 -62.86 -14.90
CA ARG A 177 24.83 -64.25 -14.96
C ARG A 177 23.76 -64.38 -16.03
#